data_AF-A0A358HZI5-F1
#
_entry.id   AF-A0A358HZI5-F1
#
_cell.length_a   1.000
_cell.length_b   1.000
_cell.length_c   1.000
_cell.angle_alpha   90.00
_cell.angle_beta   90.00
_cell.angle_gamma   90.00
#
_symmetry.space_group_name_H-M   'P 1'
#
loop_
_entity.id
_entity.type
_entity.pdbx_description
1 polymer ?
#
loop_
_entity_poly.entity_id
_entity_poly.type
_entity_poly.pdbx_seq_one_letter_code
_entity_poly.pdbx_strand_id
1 'polypeptide(L)' 'MIKYIYPDGSHCYRTLHTAHAVFRNSDGQLIARAQKPDGSGLYEFEISGFELLSPGMVYN' A
#
# COMPACT_ATOMS: atom_id res chain seq x y z
N MET A 1 -3.39 -10.01 2.54
CA MET A 1 -3.14 -9.08 1.41
C MET A 1 -3.34 -7.66 1.93
N ILE A 2 -2.60 -6.67 1.44
CA ILE A 2 -2.84 -5.27 1.85
C ILE A 2 -3.57 -4.54 0.72
N LYS A 3 -4.60 -3.78 1.09
CA LYS A 3 -5.32 -2.87 0.21
C LYS A 3 -4.87 -1.45 0.54
N TYR A 4 -4.28 -0.74 -0.41
CA TYR A 4 -3.92 0.66 -0.27
C TYR A 4 -5.02 1.52 -0.87
N ILE A 5 -5.45 2.54 -0.13
CA ILE A 5 -6.45 3.53 -0.57
C ILE A 5 -5.67 4.78 -0.98
N TYR A 6 -5.80 5.20 -2.23
CA TYR A 6 -5.15 6.40 -2.76
C TYR A 6 -5.97 7.67 -2.47
N PRO A 7 -5.36 8.87 -2.56
CA PRO A 7 -6.05 10.14 -2.32
C PRO A 7 -7.28 10.40 -3.20
N ASP A 8 -7.33 9.82 -4.40
CA ASP A 8 -8.46 9.91 -5.32
C ASP A 8 -9.60 8.92 -5.00
N GLY A 9 -9.45 8.13 -3.93
CA GLY A 9 -10.42 7.10 -3.53
C GLY A 9 -10.27 5.77 -4.27
N SER A 10 -9.39 5.69 -5.28
CA SER A 10 -9.05 4.42 -5.91
C SER A 10 -8.21 3.54 -4.96
N HIS A 11 -8.03 2.27 -5.32
CA HIS A 11 -7.24 1.37 -4.49
C HIS A 11 -6.43 0.37 -5.32
N CYS A 12 -5.36 -0.15 -4.71
CA CYS A 12 -4.66 -1.31 -5.24
C CYS A 12 -4.47 -2.39 -4.17
N TYR A 13 -4.36 -3.63 -4.64
CA TYR A 13 -4.04 -4.78 -3.80
C TYR A 13 -2.59 -5.18 -3.98
N ARG A 14 -1.90 -5.47 -2.87
CA ARG A 14 -0.53 -5.96 -2.86
C ARG A 14 -0.34 -7.14 -1.94
N THR A 15 0.53 -8.07 -2.35
CA THR A 15 0.98 -9.16 -1.47
C THR A 15 1.78 -8.58 -0.31
N LEU A 16 1.59 -9.14 0.89
CA LEU A 16 2.19 -8.58 2.11
C LEU A 16 3.73 -8.54 2.06
N HIS A 17 4.36 -9.53 1.41
CA HIS A 17 5.83 -9.57 1.28
C HIS A 17 6.40 -8.47 0.38
N THR A 18 5.58 -7.78 -0.42
CA THR A 18 6.03 -6.63 -1.22
C THR A 18 5.90 -5.30 -0.46
N ALA A 19 5.15 -5.27 0.65
CA ALA A 19 5.01 -4.08 1.49
C ALA A 19 6.22 -3.98 2.43
N HIS A 20 6.83 -2.80 2.49
CA HIS A 20 8.02 -2.57 3.31
C HIS A 20 7.72 -1.71 4.54
N ALA A 21 7.08 -0.55 4.35
CA ALA A 21 6.75 0.35 5.45
C ALA A 21 5.52 1.21 5.14
N VAL A 22 4.82 1.65 6.18
CA VAL A 22 3.85 2.74 6.12
C VAL A 22 4.24 3.77 7.19
N PHE A 23 4.41 5.03 6.81
CA PHE A 23 4.91 6.09 7.69
C PHE A 23 4.38 7.46 7.25
N ARG A 24 4.57 8.49 8.09
CA ARG A 24 4.32 9.88 7.70
C ARG A 24 5.62 10.55 7.27
N ASN A 25 5.61 11.27 6.15
CA ASN A 25 6.75 12.08 5.72
C ASN A 25 6.80 13.42 6.47
N SER A 26 7.79 14.26 6.14
CA SER A 26 7.96 15.61 6.72
C SER A 26 6.76 16.53 6.49
N ASP A 27 6.00 16.29 5.43
CA ASP A 27 4.83 17.08 5.03
C ASP A 27 3.54 16.54 5.68
N GLY A 28 3.66 15.50 6.53
CA GLY A 28 2.55 14.88 7.24
C GLY A 28 1.71 13.92 6.40
N GLN A 29 2.06 13.70 5.13
CA GLN A 29 1.38 12.77 4.22
C GLN A 29 1.62 11.32 4.65
N LEU A 30 0.61 10.46 4.50
CA LEU A 30 0.75 9.04 4.77
C LEU A 30 1.35 8.35 3.54
N ILE A 31 2.53 7.77 3.69
CA ILE A 31 3.31 7.17 2.63
C ILE A 31 3.37 5.66 2.82
N ALA A 32 3.14 4.92 1.74
CA ALA A 32 3.47 3.50 1.65
C ALA A 32 4.75 3.30 0.84
N ARG A 33 5.66 2.46 1.35
CA ARG A 33 6.85 1.98 0.64
C ARG A 33 6.65 0.52 0.28
N ALA A 34 6.78 0.19 -1.00
CA ALA A 34 6.63 -1.18 -1.51
C ALA A 34 7.63 -1.52 -2.62
N GLN A 35 7.79 -2.82 -2.91
CA GLN A 35 8.61 -3.29 -4.02
C GLN A 35 7.97 -2.94 -5.37
N LYS A 36 8.79 -2.49 -6.32
CA LYS A 36 8.40 -2.25 -7.70
C LYS A 36 7.96 -3.56 -8.38
N PRO A 37 7.04 -3.52 -9.36
CA PRO A 37 6.57 -4.71 -10.06
C PRO A 37 7.66 -5.52 -10.76
N ASP A 38 8.71 -4.84 -11.24
CA ASP A 38 9.87 -5.44 -11.91
C ASP A 38 10.94 -5.97 -10.93
N GLY A 39 10.72 -5.83 -9.61
CA GLY A 39 11.67 -6.24 -8.58
C GLY A 39 12.92 -5.36 -8.46
N SER A 40 13.05 -4.28 -9.24
CA SER A 40 14.28 -3.45 -9.32
C SER A 40 14.57 -2.62 -8.05
N GLY A 41 13.64 -2.59 -7.09
CA GLY A 41 13.84 -1.91 -5.82
C GLY A 41 12.53 -1.55 -5.15
N LEU A 42 12.61 -0.59 -4.23
CA LEU A 42 11.47 -0.04 -3.52
C LEU A 42 11.02 1.28 -4.19
N TYR A 43 9.74 1.60 -4.05
CA TYR A 43 9.20 2.91 -4.38
C TYR A 43 8.20 3.35 -3.32
N GLU A 44 8.01 4.66 -3.23
CA GLU A 44 7.13 5.30 -2.27
C GLU A 44 5.98 5.98 -2.99
N PHE A 45 4.80 5.94 -2.38
CA PHE A 45 3.61 6.58 -2.91
C PHE A 45 2.69 7.02 -1.77
N GLU A 46 1.96 8.11 -2.01
CA GLU A 46 0.99 8.64 -1.07
C GLU A 46 -0.26 7.75 -1.03
N ILE A 47 -0.78 7.55 0.17
CA ILE A 47 -2.04 6.85 0.45
C ILE A 47 -2.88 7.68 1.42
N SER A 48 -4.19 7.51 1.40
CA SER A 48 -5.09 8.01 2.44
C SER A 48 -5.29 7.00 3.57
N GLY A 49 -5.05 5.71 3.31
CA GLY A 49 -5.19 4.65 4.28
C GLY A 49 -4.83 3.28 3.73
N PHE A 50 -4.90 2.26 4.57
CA PHE A 50 -4.69 0.88 4.18
C PHE A 50 -5.51 -0.08 5.04
N GLU A 51 -5.81 -1.25 4.47
CA GLU A 51 -6.55 -2.31 5.13
C GLU A 51 -5.82 -3.65 4.94
N LEU A 52 -5.76 -4.46 6.00
CA LEU A 52 -5.33 -5.84 5.89
C LEU A 52 -6.54 -6.71 5.55
N LEU A 53 -6.48 -7.37 4.40
CA LEU A 53 -7.51 -8.33 4.00
C LEU A 53 -7.25 -9.68 4.67
N SER A 54 -8.32 -10.23 5.24
CA SER A 54 -8.37 -11.55 5.82
C SER A 54 -8.13 -12.63 4.75
N PRO A 55 -7.37 -13.68 5.09
CA PRO A 55 -7.19 -14.83 4.20
C PRO A 55 -8.52 -15.51 3.85
N GLY A 56 -8.70 -15.89 2.59
CA GLY A 56 -9.85 -16.69 2.14
C GLY A 56 -11.19 -15.95 2.04
N MET A 57 -11.21 -14.63 2.26
CA MET A 57 -12.42 -13.81 2.13
C MET A 57 -12.60 -13.26 0.70
N VAL A 58 -13.82 -13.32 0.20
CA VAL A 58 -14.23 -12.62 -1.03
C VAL A 58 -14.81 -11.26 -0.64
N TYR A 59 -14.24 -10.19 -1.19
CA TYR A 59 -14.68 -8.81 -0.97
C TYR A 59 -15.47 -8.36 -2.21
N ASN A 60 -16.70 -7.89 -2.01
CA ASN A 60 -17.60 -7.39 -3.06
C ASN A 60 -17.63 -5.86 -3.07
#